data_AF-A0A3M0XYS9-F1
#
_entry.id   AF-A0A3M0XYS9-F1
#
_cell.length_a   1.000
_cell.length_b   1.000
_cell.length_c   1.000
_cell.angle_alpha   90.00
_cell.angle_beta   90.00
_cell.angle_gamma   90.00
#
_symmetry.space_group_name_H-M   'P 1'
#
loop_
_entity.id
_entity.type
_entity.pdbx_description
1 polymer ?
#
loop_
_entity_poly.entity_id
_entity_poly.type
_entity_poly.pdbx_seq_one_letter_code
_entity_poly.pdbx_strand_id
1 'polypeptide(L)'
;MKVFLLYPNRDFDPEQALPPHADDLVQDLELNTLFNAMAQGDAFVFDVVKRVVLSGLTDLQEVHYRQDILRDCLKNTEVVRQIYQIPIRALESKRKQWLGIFALHYPSSILSGARSMLEVYLGLLKELRSLADAHAGEFESEGFRR
;
A
#
# COMPACT_ATOMS: atom_id res chain seq x y z
N MET A 1 10.15 3.96 -1.39
CA MET A 1 9.87 4.83 -0.23
C MET A 1 9.84 3.92 0.97
N LYS A 2 10.56 4.24 2.06
CA LYS A 2 10.58 3.36 3.24
C LYS A 2 9.44 3.79 4.17
N VAL A 3 8.43 2.95 4.34
CA VAL A 3 7.16 3.34 5.01
C VAL A 3 7.11 2.86 6.46
N PHE A 4 7.84 1.79 6.81
CA PHE A 4 8.02 1.31 8.19
C PHE A 4 6.73 1.01 8.98
N LEU A 5 5.58 0.76 8.34
CA LEU A 5 4.32 0.50 9.07
C LEU A 5 4.22 -0.94 9.62
N LEU A 6 4.95 -1.90 9.03
CA LEU A 6 4.96 -3.29 9.50
C LEU A 6 6.14 -3.62 10.41
N TYR A 7 7.22 -2.82 10.36
CA TYR A 7 8.42 -3.00 11.17
C TYR A 7 9.06 -1.64 11.49
N PRO A 8 9.60 -1.45 12.70
CA PRO A 8 10.19 -0.16 13.10
C PRO A 8 11.53 0.11 12.41
N ASN A 9 12.30 -0.93 12.07
CA ASN A 9 13.71 -0.79 11.67
C ASN A 9 14.01 -1.30 10.25
N ARG A 10 13.00 -1.79 9.53
CA ARG A 10 13.15 -2.30 8.16
C ARG A 10 11.90 -2.05 7.32
N ASP A 11 12.06 -2.02 6.01
CA ASP A 11 10.91 -1.95 5.10
C ASP A 11 10.28 -3.34 4.93
N PHE A 12 9.02 -3.36 4.48
CA PHE A 12 8.38 -4.62 4.10
C PHE A 12 8.94 -5.08 2.74
N ASP A 13 9.39 -6.33 2.68
CA ASP A 13 9.87 -6.95 1.45
C ASP A 13 8.75 -7.83 0.85
N PRO A 14 8.09 -7.38 -0.23
CA PRO A 14 7.05 -8.17 -0.89
C PRO A 14 7.61 -9.37 -1.65
N GLU A 15 8.93 -9.48 -1.85
CA GLU A 15 9.55 -10.61 -2.54
C GLU A 15 10.18 -11.62 -1.58
N GLN A 16 10.09 -11.38 -0.26
CA GLN A 16 10.60 -12.28 0.75
C GLN A 16 10.02 -13.70 0.56
N ALA A 17 10.90 -14.69 0.61
CA ALA A 17 10.51 -16.10 0.56
C ALA A 17 9.62 -16.45 1.77
N LEU A 18 8.56 -17.21 1.50
CA LEU A 18 7.69 -17.71 2.56
C LEU A 18 8.43 -18.74 3.43
N PRO A 19 8.04 -18.89 4.70
CA PRO A 19 8.61 -19.92 5.55
C PRO A 19 8.35 -21.32 4.98
N PRO A 20 9.16 -22.33 5.36
CA PRO A 20 8.92 -23.71 5.00
C PRO A 20 7.49 -24.15 5.38
N HIS A 21 6.91 -25.06 4.60
CA HIS A 21 5.57 -25.61 4.83
C HIS A 21 4.42 -24.58 4.78
N ALA A 22 4.66 -23.40 4.18
CA ALA A 22 3.61 -22.40 4.02
C ALA A 22 2.38 -22.91 3.26
N ASP A 23 2.56 -23.72 2.22
CA ASP A 23 1.45 -24.28 1.44
C ASP A 23 0.63 -25.28 2.27
N ASP A 24 1.30 -26.15 3.04
CA ASP A 24 0.65 -27.09 3.97
C ASP A 24 -0.17 -26.32 5.02
N LEU A 25 0.41 -25.26 5.60
CA LEU A 25 -0.27 -24.42 6.60
C LEU A 25 -1.50 -23.70 6.03
N VAL A 26 -1.41 -23.20 4.80
CA VAL A 26 -2.54 -22.56 4.11
C VAL A 26 -3.68 -23.56 3.88
N GLN A 27 -3.34 -24.79 3.48
CA GLN A 27 -4.31 -25.85 3.26
C GLN A 27 -4.95 -26.32 4.56
N ASP A 28 -4.13 -26.69 5.56
CA ASP A 28 -4.60 -27.30 6.82
C ASP A 28 -5.50 -26.37 7.63
N LEU A 29 -5.26 -25.06 7.57
CA LEU A 29 -6.03 -24.04 8.28
C LEU A 29 -7.04 -23.30 7.38
N GLU A 30 -7.18 -23.72 6.11
CA GLU A 30 -8.05 -23.09 5.11
C GLU A 30 -7.87 -21.54 5.04
N LEU A 31 -6.61 -21.09 5.12
CA LEU A 31 -6.29 -19.65 5.25
C LEU A 31 -6.69 -18.83 4.02
N ASN A 32 -6.89 -19.47 2.87
CA ASN A 32 -7.39 -18.78 1.68
C ASN A 32 -8.75 -18.12 1.93
N THR A 33 -9.62 -18.71 2.74
CA THR A 33 -10.91 -18.08 3.08
C THR A 33 -10.70 -16.80 3.89
N LEU A 34 -9.78 -16.83 4.87
CA LEU A 34 -9.41 -15.65 5.65
C LEU A 34 -8.78 -14.55 4.77
N PHE A 35 -7.84 -14.91 3.91
CA PHE A 35 -7.16 -13.95 3.02
C PHE A 35 -8.14 -13.27 2.07
N ASN A 36 -9.08 -14.03 1.49
CA ASN A 36 -10.13 -13.47 0.64
C ASN A 36 -11.05 -12.51 1.40
N ALA A 37 -11.44 -12.86 2.63
CA ALA A 37 -12.28 -12.01 3.47
C ALA A 37 -11.58 -10.70 3.84
N MET A 38 -10.28 -10.75 4.16
CA MET A 38 -9.48 -9.56 4.48
C MET A 38 -9.26 -8.67 3.24
N ALA A 39 -9.04 -9.27 2.08
CA ALA A 39 -8.76 -8.56 0.84
C ALA A 39 -9.97 -7.89 0.21
N GLN A 40 -11.19 -8.42 0.43
CA GLN A 40 -12.43 -7.89 -0.16
C GLN A 40 -12.36 -7.70 -1.68
N GLY A 41 -11.65 -8.59 -2.38
CA GLY A 41 -11.45 -8.55 -3.83
C GLY A 41 -10.24 -7.74 -4.31
N ASP A 42 -9.49 -7.10 -3.41
CA ASP A 42 -8.24 -6.42 -3.75
C ASP A 42 -7.07 -7.41 -3.80
N ALA A 43 -6.59 -7.70 -5.01
CA ALA A 43 -5.51 -8.65 -5.23
C ALA A 43 -4.18 -8.24 -4.57
N PHE A 44 -3.88 -6.94 -4.49
CA PHE A 44 -2.66 -6.47 -3.84
C PHE A 44 -2.76 -6.69 -2.33
N VAL A 45 -3.90 -6.38 -1.72
CA VAL A 45 -4.13 -6.65 -0.29
C VAL A 45 -4.08 -8.15 -0.02
N PHE A 46 -4.65 -8.99 -0.89
CA PHE A 46 -4.57 -10.44 -0.75
C PHE A 46 -3.12 -10.94 -0.66
N ASP A 47 -2.27 -10.52 -1.59
CA ASP A 47 -0.86 -10.94 -1.63
C ASP A 47 -0.09 -10.45 -0.40
N VAL A 48 -0.33 -9.22 0.05
CA VAL A 48 0.29 -8.67 1.25
C VAL A 48 -0.17 -9.42 2.50
N VAL A 49 -1.48 -9.65 2.66
CA VAL A 49 -2.04 -10.37 3.81
C VAL A 49 -1.49 -11.79 3.88
N LYS A 50 -1.46 -12.53 2.76
CA LYS A 50 -0.90 -13.88 2.70
C LYS A 50 0.54 -13.89 3.24
N ARG A 51 1.38 -12.97 2.77
CA ARG A 51 2.79 -12.87 3.21
C ARG A 51 2.91 -12.49 4.68
N VAL A 52 2.15 -11.50 5.14
CA VAL A 52 2.24 -10.98 6.51
C VAL A 52 1.74 -12.00 7.53
N VAL A 53 0.67 -12.75 7.23
CA VAL A 53 0.12 -13.78 8.12
C VAL A 53 1.04 -15.00 8.19
N LEU A 54 1.58 -15.45 7.06
CA LEU A 54 2.49 -16.60 7.03
C LEU A 54 3.86 -16.27 7.63
N SER A 55 4.34 -15.04 7.47
CA SER A 55 5.58 -14.55 8.10
C SER A 55 5.31 -13.92 9.47
N GLY A 56 4.81 -14.75 10.39
CA GLY A 56 4.50 -14.35 11.76
C GLY A 56 5.71 -13.81 12.53
N LEU A 57 5.43 -13.02 13.58
CA LEU A 57 6.45 -12.43 14.46
C LEU A 57 6.55 -13.17 15.78
N THR A 58 7.76 -13.29 16.30
CA THR A 58 8.03 -13.83 17.65
C THR A 58 8.52 -12.76 18.62
N ASP A 59 8.98 -11.62 18.11
CA ASP A 59 9.45 -10.50 18.94
C ASP A 59 8.28 -9.67 19.45
N LEU A 60 8.22 -9.48 20.77
CA LEU A 60 7.12 -8.79 21.44
C LEU A 60 7.05 -7.31 21.07
N GLN A 61 8.19 -6.65 20.86
CA GLN A 61 8.23 -5.22 20.52
C GLN A 61 7.71 -4.99 19.10
N GLU A 62 8.08 -5.84 18.15
CA GLU A 62 7.54 -5.77 16.78
C GLU A 62 6.02 -6.05 16.75
N VAL A 63 5.52 -6.96 17.59
CA VAL A 63 4.07 -7.22 17.72
C VAL A 63 3.34 -5.99 18.25
N HIS A 64 3.82 -5.39 19.35
CA HIS A 64 3.21 -4.17 19.90
C HIS A 64 3.26 -3.00 18.90
N TYR A 65 4.37 -2.84 18.19
CA TYR A 65 4.49 -1.84 17.13
C TYR A 65 3.39 -1.99 16.07
N ARG A 66 3.16 -3.21 15.55
CA ARG A 66 2.06 -3.46 14.58
C ARG A 66 0.68 -3.20 15.18
N GLN A 67 0.47 -3.55 16.45
CA GLN A 67 -0.81 -3.32 17.13
C GLN A 67 -1.10 -1.83 17.32
N ASP A 68 -0.09 -1.01 17.63
CA ASP A 68 -0.25 0.43 17.75
C ASP A 68 -0.58 1.08 16.39
N ILE A 69 0.10 0.65 15.32
CA ILE A 69 -0.21 1.08 13.94
C ILE A 69 -1.64 0.68 13.55
N LEU A 70 -2.05 -0.55 13.86
CA LEU A 70 -3.41 -1.02 13.58
C LEU A 70 -4.45 -0.21 14.36
N ARG A 71 -4.19 0.10 15.64
CA ARG A 71 -5.07 0.92 16.47
C ARG A 71 -5.31 2.30 15.84
N ASP A 72 -4.26 2.93 15.36
CA ASP A 72 -4.32 4.20 14.63
C ASP A 72 -5.10 4.08 13.32
N CYS A 73 -4.85 3.03 12.54
CA CYS A 73 -5.58 2.78 11.30
C CYS A 73 -7.08 2.61 11.55
N LEU A 74 -7.46 1.91 12.64
CA LEU A 74 -8.87 1.73 13.00
C LEU A 74 -9.51 3.06 13.45
N LYS A 75 -8.79 3.86 14.24
CA LYS A 75 -9.23 5.19 14.68
C LYS A 75 -9.47 6.14 13.49
N ASN A 76 -8.56 6.11 12.50
CA ASN A 76 -8.53 7.03 11.36
C ASN A 76 -8.84 6.32 10.02
N THR A 77 -9.79 5.37 10.02
CA THR A 77 -10.05 4.45 8.90
C THR A 77 -10.25 5.16 7.56
N GLU A 78 -11.05 6.23 7.53
CA GLU A 78 -11.35 6.95 6.29
C GLU A 78 -10.13 7.65 5.69
N VAL A 79 -9.28 8.24 6.54
CA VAL A 79 -8.04 8.90 6.10
C VAL A 79 -7.08 7.86 5.48
N VAL A 80 -6.92 6.71 6.12
CA VAL A 80 -6.08 5.62 5.61
C VAL A 80 -6.60 5.09 4.27
N ARG A 81 -7.92 4.93 4.13
CA ARG A 81 -8.53 4.54 2.85
C ARG A 81 -8.28 5.58 1.76
N GLN A 82 -8.39 6.87 2.08
CA GLN A 82 -8.09 7.95 1.12
C GLN A 82 -6.62 7.92 0.68
N ILE A 83 -5.69 7.73 1.62
CA ILE A 83 -4.26 7.55 1.32
C ILE A 83 -4.05 6.37 0.36
N TYR A 84 -4.73 5.24 0.59
CA TYR A 84 -4.62 4.06 -0.26
C TYR A 84 -5.20 4.27 -1.68
N GLN A 85 -6.22 5.11 -1.84
CA GLN A 85 -6.82 5.42 -3.15
C GLN A 85 -5.94 6.30 -4.04
N ILE A 86 -5.04 7.11 -3.47
CA ILE A 86 -4.13 7.98 -4.24
C ILE A 86 -3.25 7.19 -5.22
N PRO A 87 -2.47 6.17 -4.80
CA PRO A 87 -1.65 5.38 -5.73
C PRO A 87 -2.49 4.58 -6.73
N ILE A 88 -3.70 4.13 -6.35
CA ILE A 88 -4.62 3.46 -7.29
C ILE A 88 -4.98 4.42 -8.43
N ARG A 89 -5.42 5.65 -8.11
CA ARG A 89 -5.71 6.68 -9.12
C ARG A 89 -4.49 7.04 -9.98
N ALA A 90 -3.28 7.01 -9.40
CA ALA A 90 -2.04 7.22 -10.15
C ALA A 90 -1.82 6.11 -11.19
N LEU A 91 -2.04 4.84 -10.81
CA LEU A 91 -1.90 3.67 -11.69
C LEU A 91 -2.94 3.68 -12.81
N GLU A 92 -4.19 4.00 -12.50
CA GLU A 92 -5.27 4.11 -13.49
C GLU A 92 -5.00 5.23 -14.51
N SER A 93 -4.56 6.40 -14.02
CA SER A 93 -4.23 7.54 -14.89
C SER A 93 -3.10 7.19 -15.86
N LYS A 94 -2.06 6.49 -15.36
CA LYS A 94 -0.97 5.99 -16.19
C LYS A 94 -1.47 5.05 -17.28
N ARG A 95 -2.34 4.08 -16.94
CA ARG A 95 -2.87 3.11 -17.89
C ARG A 95 -3.67 3.78 -19.02
N LYS A 96 -4.55 4.73 -18.69
CA LYS A 96 -5.35 5.49 -19.66
C LYS A 96 -4.46 6.28 -20.63
N GLN A 97 -3.44 6.95 -20.09
CA GLN A 97 -2.54 7.77 -20.90
C GLN A 97 -1.60 6.94 -21.77
N TRP A 98 -1.10 5.80 -21.28
CA TRP A 98 -0.33 4.85 -22.08
C TRP A 98 -1.10 4.39 -23.32
N LEU A 99 -2.37 3.99 -23.17
CA LEU A 99 -3.22 3.61 -24.30
C LEU A 99 -3.35 4.72 -25.36
N GLY A 100 -3.33 6.00 -24.96
CA GLY A 100 -3.35 7.14 -25.87
C GLY A 100 -2.01 7.42 -26.57
N ILE A 101 -0.87 7.16 -25.91
CA ILE A 101 0.47 7.43 -26.46
C ILE A 101 0.90 6.37 -27.48
N PHE A 102 0.53 5.09 -27.33
CA PHE A 102 0.85 4.05 -28.33
C PHE A 102 0.20 4.30 -29.69
N ALA A 103 -0.85 5.12 -29.76
CA ALA A 103 -1.47 5.53 -31.01
C ALA A 103 -0.71 6.67 -31.73
N LEU A 104 0.28 7.31 -31.08
CA LEU A 104 0.92 8.54 -31.56
C LEU A 104 2.45 8.45 -31.45
N HIS A 105 3.12 8.13 -32.56
CA HIS A 105 4.59 7.96 -32.64
C HIS A 105 5.38 9.27 -32.90
N TYR A 106 4.84 10.44 -32.52
CA TYR A 106 5.50 11.73 -32.76
C TYR A 106 6.18 12.28 -31.50
N PRO A 107 7.42 12.80 -31.59
CA PRO A 107 8.15 13.35 -30.44
C PRO A 107 7.38 14.41 -29.62
N SER A 108 6.64 15.29 -30.29
CA SER A 108 5.82 16.32 -29.63
C SER A 108 4.67 15.71 -28.80
N SER A 109 4.07 14.62 -29.29
CA SER A 109 3.01 13.89 -28.57
C SER A 109 3.57 13.18 -27.34
N ILE A 110 4.78 12.62 -27.44
CA ILE A 110 5.48 12.01 -26.29
C ILE A 110 5.77 13.06 -25.22
N LEU A 111 6.31 14.22 -25.60
CA LEU A 111 6.60 15.31 -24.66
C LEU A 111 5.34 15.84 -23.97
N SER A 112 4.27 16.07 -24.75
CA SER A 112 2.98 16.51 -24.21
C SER A 112 2.38 15.48 -23.24
N GLY A 113 2.47 14.19 -23.58
CA GLY A 113 2.06 13.10 -22.70
C GLY A 113 2.85 13.05 -21.40
N ALA A 114 4.18 13.17 -21.46
CA ALA A 114 5.03 13.20 -20.28
C ALA A 114 4.71 14.39 -19.37
N ARG A 115 4.51 15.60 -19.94
CA ARG A 115 4.10 16.79 -19.19
C ARG A 115 2.75 16.57 -18.50
N SER A 116 1.75 16.07 -19.22
CA SER A 116 0.42 15.83 -18.67
C SER A 116 0.46 14.79 -17.53
N MET A 117 1.29 13.75 -17.66
CA MET A 117 1.49 12.77 -16.59
C MET A 117 2.12 13.39 -15.34
N LEU A 118 3.10 14.29 -15.50
CA LEU A 118 3.68 15.05 -14.38
C LEU A 118 2.64 15.94 -13.69
N GLU A 119 1.77 16.60 -14.45
CA GLU A 119 0.69 17.43 -13.90
C GLU A 119 -0.29 16.59 -13.05
N VAL A 120 -0.66 15.39 -13.52
CA VAL A 120 -1.50 14.45 -12.76
C VAL A 120 -0.81 13.99 -11.47
N TYR A 121 0.44 13.54 -11.55
CA TYR A 121 1.17 13.09 -10.36
C TYR A 121 1.39 14.23 -9.35
N LEU A 122 1.65 15.45 -9.81
CA LEU A 122 1.76 16.60 -8.93
C LEU A 122 0.43 16.89 -8.20
N GLY A 123 -0.70 16.73 -8.88
CA GLY A 123 -2.03 16.84 -8.27
C GLY A 123 -2.23 15.82 -7.15
N LEU A 124 -1.93 14.55 -7.41
CA LEU A 124 -2.05 13.46 -6.44
C LEU A 124 -1.09 13.62 -5.24
N LEU A 125 0.13 14.11 -5.46
CA LEU A 125 1.08 14.40 -4.38
C LEU A 125 0.62 15.58 -3.52
N LYS A 126 -0.01 16.61 -4.12
CA LYS A 126 -0.61 17.72 -3.36
C LYS A 126 -1.79 17.24 -2.51
N GLU A 127 -2.60 16.34 -3.05
CA GLU A 127 -3.70 15.71 -2.29
C GLU A 127 -3.16 14.90 -1.11
N LEU A 128 -2.13 14.07 -1.32
CA LEU A 128 -1.46 13.33 -0.25
C LEU A 128 -0.93 14.28 0.83
N ARG A 129 -0.27 15.36 0.41
CA ARG A 129 0.21 16.39 1.34
C ARG A 129 -0.93 17.05 2.11
N SER A 130 -2.03 17.39 1.46
CA SER A 130 -3.19 18.00 2.12
C SER A 130 -3.78 17.09 3.19
N LEU A 131 -3.84 15.77 2.93
CA LEU A 131 -4.31 14.80 3.91
C LEU A 131 -3.35 14.72 5.12
N ALA A 132 -2.05 14.71 4.87
CA ALA A 132 -1.05 14.73 5.94
C ALA A 132 -1.14 16.02 6.76
N ASP A 133 -1.18 17.19 6.11
CA ASP A 133 -1.26 18.49 6.79
C ASP A 133 -2.54 18.62 7.64
N ALA A 134 -3.66 18.05 7.19
CA ALA A 134 -4.95 18.10 7.89
C ALA A 134 -5.04 17.10 9.06
N HIS A 135 -4.52 15.88 8.89
CA HIS A 135 -4.79 14.76 9.81
C HIS A 135 -3.56 14.25 10.56
N ALA A 136 -2.34 14.75 10.31
CA ALA A 136 -1.13 14.25 10.98
C ALA A 136 -1.21 14.28 12.51
N GLY A 137 -1.92 15.27 13.09
CA GLY A 137 -2.13 15.37 14.53
C GLY A 137 -3.07 14.31 15.12
N GLU A 138 -3.80 13.55 14.31
CA GLU A 138 -4.77 12.54 14.74
C GLU A 138 -4.13 11.15 14.93
N PHE A 139 -2.91 10.96 14.44
CA PHE A 139 -2.13 9.72 14.53
C PHE A 139 -1.14 9.76 15.71
N GLU A 140 -1.07 8.68 16.47
CA GLU A 140 -0.33 8.58 17.74
C GLU A 140 0.79 7.53 17.68
N SER A 141 0.66 6.53 16.80
CA SER A 141 1.65 5.49 16.59
C SER A 141 2.98 6.07 16.09
N GLU A 142 4.07 5.39 16.43
CA GLU A 142 5.40 5.81 16.02
C GLU A 142 5.55 5.83 14.49
N GLY A 143 4.99 4.84 13.78
CA GLY A 143 5.14 4.72 12.33
C GLY A 143 4.44 5.82 11.52
N PHE A 144 3.28 6.31 11.97
CA PHE A 144 2.58 7.40 11.28
C PHE A 144 3.12 8.81 11.63
N ARG A 145 3.87 8.95 12.73
CA ARG A 145 4.46 10.23 13.16
C ARG A 145 5.88 10.49 12.63
N ARG A 146 6.45 9.54 11.89
CA ARG A 146 7.80 9.64 11.31
C ARG A 146 7.88 10.55 10.09
#